data_AF-E4XRT9-F1
#
_entry.id   AF-E4XRT9-F1
#
_cell.length_a   1.000
_cell.length_b   1.000
_cell.length_c   1.000
_cell.angle_alpha   90.00
_cell.angle_beta   90.00
_cell.angle_gamma   90.00
#
_symmetry.space_group_name_H-M   'P 1'
#
loop_
_entity.id
_entity.type
_entity.pdbx_description
1 polymer ?
#
loop_
_entity_poly.entity_id
_entity_poly.type
_entity_poly.pdbx_seq_one_letter_code
_entity_poly.pdbx_strand_id
1 'polypeptide(L)'
;MENFKEAKQVAVIPISPISESSSGSSSAALNNLLLQRQNIERIRNLGSLIAASRGIQIPFFTPLPAQQSFAVQHVINICSTLEDCGDIDRLGQYLWSLPALPAILEALSKNEFLIRARAVVAFKQGNYRELYALIESRRFSNIHHAKLQALWLEAHYGEAEAARGRPLGPVDKYRVRKKHPFPSTIWDGEQKSHCFKERTRNTLRESYLKDPYPNPSRKRELAEATALTPTQVGNWFKNRRQRDRAAAAKHR
;
A
#
# COMPACT_ATOMS: atom_id res chain seq x y z
N MET A 1 -12.70 -63.59 23.61
CA MET A 1 -11.66 -62.94 24.42
C MET A 1 -12.06 -61.49 24.57
N GLU A 2 -12.28 -61.07 25.83
CA GLU A 2 -12.31 -59.68 26.35
C GLU A 2 -13.18 -58.66 25.60
N ASN A 3 -14.39 -58.25 26.00
CA ASN A 3 -15.02 -57.95 27.29
C ASN A 3 -14.55 -56.62 27.94
N PHE A 4 -15.55 -55.82 28.36
CA PHE A 4 -15.55 -54.57 29.16
C PHE A 4 -15.35 -53.22 28.45
N LYS A 5 -16.11 -52.15 28.74
CA LYS A 5 -17.40 -51.92 29.42
C LYS A 5 -17.79 -50.45 29.15
N GLU A 6 -19.08 -50.24 29.03
CA GLU A 6 -19.79 -48.96 28.99
C GLU A 6 -19.73 -48.22 30.34
N ALA A 7 -19.66 -46.89 30.30
CA ALA A 7 -20.05 -46.02 31.41
C ALA A 7 -20.74 -44.77 30.86
N LYS A 8 -22.08 -44.74 31.01
CA LYS A 8 -22.86 -43.49 31.10
C LYS A 8 -22.55 -42.84 32.45
N GLN A 9 -22.60 -41.51 32.56
CA GLN A 9 -23.70 -40.79 33.23
C GLN A 9 -23.40 -39.31 33.60
N VAL A 10 -24.36 -38.47 33.22
CA VAL A 10 -24.89 -37.22 33.84
C VAL A 10 -24.19 -35.85 33.67
N ALA A 11 -25.06 -34.91 33.32
CA ALA A 11 -24.88 -33.49 33.10
C ALA A 11 -24.61 -32.70 34.38
N VAL A 12 -23.77 -31.68 34.25
CA VAL A 12 -23.72 -30.51 35.13
C VAL A 12 -23.61 -29.26 34.24
N ILE A 13 -24.59 -28.37 34.37
CA ILE A 13 -24.64 -26.99 33.89
C ILE A 13 -24.78 -26.12 35.17
N PRO A 14 -24.41 -24.83 35.24
CA PRO A 14 -23.54 -23.95 34.43
C PRO A 14 -22.42 -23.32 35.30
N ILE A 15 -21.48 -22.54 34.73
CA ILE A 15 -21.20 -21.11 35.06
C ILE A 15 -20.39 -20.51 33.89
N SER A 16 -20.86 -19.41 33.30
CA SER A 16 -20.14 -18.63 32.27
C SER A 16 -18.94 -17.87 32.84
N PRO A 17 -17.84 -17.76 32.09
CA PRO A 17 -17.04 -16.54 32.11
C PRO A 17 -16.88 -15.96 30.70
N ILE A 18 -17.39 -14.73 30.57
CA ILE A 18 -16.92 -13.61 29.74
C ILE A 18 -16.08 -14.00 28.51
N SER A 19 -16.71 -13.97 27.33
CA SER A 19 -16.02 -13.96 26.05
C SER A 19 -15.20 -12.67 25.91
N GLU A 20 -13.88 -12.78 26.04
CA GLU A 20 -12.93 -11.72 25.72
C GLU A 20 -13.06 -11.33 24.24
N SER A 21 -13.43 -10.08 24.04
CA SER A 21 -13.27 -9.35 22.80
C SER A 21 -11.80 -9.31 22.38
N SER A 22 -11.43 -10.01 21.31
CA SER A 22 -10.11 -9.84 20.68
C SER A 22 -10.08 -8.55 19.85
N SER A 23 -10.08 -7.42 20.55
CA SER A 23 -9.70 -6.12 20.01
C SER A 23 -8.18 -6.07 19.81
N GLY A 24 -7.69 -6.71 18.75
CA GLY A 24 -6.28 -6.71 18.35
C GLY A 24 -5.69 -5.36 17.90
N SER A 25 -6.44 -4.26 18.04
CA SER A 25 -6.00 -2.92 17.63
C SER A 25 -5.43 -2.07 18.77
N SER A 26 -5.63 -2.45 20.04
CA SER A 26 -5.23 -1.60 21.16
C SER A 26 -3.78 -1.84 21.61
N SER A 27 -3.24 -3.06 21.50
CA SER A 27 -1.85 -3.33 21.96
C SER A 27 -0.81 -2.62 21.10
N ALA A 28 -1.00 -2.52 19.78
CA ALA A 28 -0.08 -1.81 18.90
C ALA A 28 -0.12 -0.28 19.13
N ALA A 29 -1.29 0.27 19.43
CA ALA A 29 -1.44 1.70 19.76
C ALA A 29 -0.88 2.02 21.16
N LEU A 30 -1.12 1.16 22.14
CA LEU A 30 -0.55 1.26 23.49
C LEU A 30 0.97 1.07 23.47
N ASN A 31 1.48 0.12 22.68
CA ASN A 31 2.92 -0.06 22.48
C ASN A 31 3.54 1.17 21.82
N ASN A 32 2.91 1.73 20.77
CA ASN A 32 3.36 2.98 20.16
C ASN A 32 3.32 4.16 21.16
N LEU A 33 2.27 4.28 21.99
CA LEU A 33 2.16 5.34 22.99
C LEU A 33 3.16 5.15 24.16
N LEU A 34 3.46 3.91 24.54
CA LEU A 34 4.46 3.56 25.56
C LEU A 34 5.87 3.82 25.03
N LEU A 35 6.15 3.49 23.76
CA LEU A 35 7.39 3.84 23.06
C LEU A 35 7.54 5.36 22.92
N GLN A 36 6.45 6.07 22.64
CA GLN A 36 6.44 7.53 22.54
C GLN A 36 6.65 8.19 23.93
N ARG A 37 6.08 7.63 25.00
CA ARG A 37 6.34 8.06 26.39
C ARG A 37 7.77 7.75 26.85
N GLN A 38 8.31 6.57 26.53
CA GLN A 38 9.69 6.21 26.83
C GLN A 38 10.70 7.09 26.06
N ASN A 39 10.34 7.55 24.86
CA ASN A 39 11.11 8.54 24.12
C ASN A 39 11.10 9.92 24.80
N ILE A 40 9.96 10.39 25.31
CA ILE A 40 9.85 11.69 25.99
C ILE A 40 10.65 11.72 27.31
N GLU A 41 10.60 10.66 28.11
CA GLU A 41 11.36 10.61 29.38
C GLU A 41 12.88 10.46 29.15
N ARG A 42 13.31 9.81 28.06
CA ARG A 42 14.74 9.80 27.66
C ARG A 42 15.23 11.19 27.21
N ILE A 43 14.39 11.96 26.51
CA ILE A 43 14.69 13.35 26.13
C ILE A 43 14.83 14.24 27.37
N ARG A 44 13.95 14.07 28.38
CA ARG A 44 14.03 14.82 29.64
C ARG A 44 15.30 14.49 30.43
N ASN A 45 15.70 13.22 30.48
CA ASN A 45 16.92 12.79 31.17
C ASN A 45 18.21 13.23 30.44
N LEU A 46 18.22 13.28 29.11
CA LEU A 46 19.32 13.87 28.33
C LEU A 46 19.42 15.38 28.52
N GLY A 47 18.29 16.10 28.61
CA GLY A 47 18.26 17.53 28.93
C GLY A 47 18.78 17.84 30.35
N SER A 48 18.50 16.95 31.31
CA SER A 48 18.98 17.07 32.70
C SER A 48 20.50 16.86 32.84
N LEU A 49 21.11 15.99 32.03
CA LEU A 49 22.56 15.77 32.01
C LEU A 49 23.32 16.96 31.42
N ILE A 50 22.71 17.68 30.46
CA ILE A 50 23.28 18.90 29.86
C ILE A 50 23.18 20.10 30.82
N ALA A 51 22.14 20.17 31.65
CA ALA A 51 21.96 21.25 32.63
C ALA A 51 22.92 21.18 33.84
N ALA A 52 23.51 20.01 34.10
CA ALA A 52 24.40 19.79 35.25
C ALA A 52 25.87 20.20 35.01
N SER A 53 26.30 20.41 33.75
CA SER A 53 27.65 20.89 33.45
C SER A 53 27.68 22.41 33.29
N ARG A 54 27.55 23.14 34.40
CA ARG A 54 27.98 24.55 34.44
C ARG A 54 29.50 24.60 34.21
N GLY A 55 29.93 25.21 33.10
CA GLY A 55 31.28 25.78 33.01
C GLY A 55 32.19 25.37 31.86
N ILE A 56 31.74 24.63 30.85
CA ILE A 56 32.55 24.42 29.64
C ILE A 56 31.77 24.97 28.45
N GLN A 57 32.17 26.14 27.95
CA GLN A 57 31.78 26.59 26.63
C GLN A 57 32.43 25.67 25.60
N ILE A 58 31.74 24.59 25.24
CA ILE A 58 32.02 23.89 24.00
C ILE A 58 31.46 24.80 22.90
N PRO A 59 32.26 25.30 21.95
CA PRO A 59 31.71 26.08 20.86
C PRO A 59 30.67 25.19 20.17
N PHE A 60 29.43 25.69 20.08
CA PHE A 60 28.42 25.10 19.21
C PHE A 60 28.98 25.19 17.78
N PHE A 61 29.72 24.16 17.37
CA PHE A 61 30.19 24.00 16.02
C PHE A 61 28.95 23.66 15.20
N THR A 62 28.22 24.69 14.75
CA THR A 62 27.25 24.52 13.68
C THR A 62 28.05 23.98 12.49
N PRO A 63 27.85 22.71 12.08
CA PRO A 63 28.61 22.18 10.97
C PRO A 63 28.36 23.05 9.75
N LEU A 64 29.43 23.43 9.04
CA LEU A 64 29.29 24.21 7.82
C LEU A 64 28.32 23.50 6.85
N PRO A 65 27.56 24.23 6.03
CA PRO A 65 26.63 23.64 5.07
C PRO A 65 27.29 22.60 4.15
N ALA A 66 28.59 22.72 3.87
CA ALA A 66 29.36 21.73 3.12
C ALA A 66 29.52 20.38 3.85
N GLN A 67 29.71 20.37 5.17
CA GLN A 67 29.79 19.15 5.97
C GLN A 67 28.45 18.43 6.08
N GLN A 68 27.35 19.20 6.12
CA GLN A 68 25.99 18.64 6.13
C GLN A 68 25.65 17.97 4.79
N SER A 69 25.99 18.59 3.66
CA SER A 69 25.79 18.01 2.32
C SER A 69 26.59 16.71 2.13
N PHE A 70 27.84 16.66 2.60
CA PHE A 70 28.66 15.46 2.55
C PHE A 70 28.06 14.31 3.39
N ALA A 71 27.61 14.62 4.62
CA ALA A 71 26.97 13.63 5.48
C ALA A 71 25.68 13.06 4.87
N VAL A 72 24.83 13.91 4.28
CA VAL A 72 23.59 13.48 3.61
C VAL A 72 23.89 12.57 2.41
N GLN A 73 24.88 12.91 1.59
CA GLN A 73 25.26 12.08 0.45
C GLN A 73 25.80 10.72 0.88
N HIS A 74 26.59 10.68 1.95
CA HIS A 74 27.08 9.43 2.52
C HIS A 74 25.93 8.53 3.00
N VAL A 75 24.93 9.11 3.67
CA VAL A 75 23.72 8.39 4.10
C VAL A 75 22.94 7.85 2.90
N ILE A 76 22.78 8.63 1.83
CA ILE A 76 22.10 8.18 0.59
C ILE A 76 22.85 7.00 -0.04
N ASN A 77 24.18 7.08 -0.12
CA ASN A 77 25.00 6.02 -0.71
C ASN A 77 24.86 4.72 0.10
N ILE A 78 24.96 4.79 1.43
CA ILE A 78 24.75 3.63 2.31
C ILE A 78 23.35 3.05 2.11
N CYS A 79 22.30 3.88 2.08
CA CYS A 79 20.94 3.41 1.88
C CYS A 79 20.76 2.71 0.52
N SER A 80 21.37 3.26 -0.53
CA SER A 80 21.33 2.69 -1.88
C SER A 80 22.04 1.35 -1.93
N THR A 81 23.25 1.25 -1.36
CA THR A 81 24.00 -0.01 -1.29
C THR A 81 23.27 -1.08 -0.48
N LEU A 82 22.69 -0.73 0.68
CA LEU A 82 21.92 -1.67 1.49
C LEU A 82 20.65 -2.16 0.76
N GLU A 83 20.00 -1.27 0.00
CA GLU A 83 18.86 -1.63 -0.83
C GLU A 83 19.26 -2.56 -1.98
N ASP A 84 20.39 -2.29 -2.65
CA ASP A 84 20.92 -3.12 -3.76
C ASP A 84 21.38 -4.50 -3.26
N CYS A 85 21.95 -4.58 -2.05
CA CYS A 85 22.28 -5.84 -1.39
C CYS A 85 21.04 -6.59 -0.88
N GLY A 86 19.88 -5.94 -0.82
CA GLY A 86 18.63 -6.53 -0.30
C GLY A 86 18.60 -6.72 1.23
N ASP A 87 19.55 -6.16 1.97
CA ASP A 87 19.61 -6.24 3.43
C ASP A 87 18.75 -5.14 4.07
N ILE A 88 17.43 -5.35 4.00
CA ILE A 88 16.45 -4.35 4.44
C ILE A 88 16.39 -4.23 5.96
N ASP A 89 16.74 -5.29 6.70
CA ASP A 89 16.78 -5.26 8.16
C ASP A 89 17.89 -4.34 8.67
N ARG A 90 19.09 -4.43 8.08
CA ARG A 90 20.16 -3.47 8.37
C ARG A 90 19.82 -2.06 7.90
N LEU A 91 19.13 -1.92 6.78
CA LEU A 91 18.64 -0.61 6.33
C LEU A 91 17.69 0.02 7.37
N GLY A 92 16.76 -0.76 7.93
CA GLY A 92 15.86 -0.29 8.98
C GLY A 92 16.59 0.10 10.25
N GLN A 93 17.55 -0.72 10.71
CA GLN A 93 18.39 -0.40 11.87
C GLN A 93 19.23 0.85 11.65
N TYR A 94 19.83 0.99 10.47
CA TYR A 94 20.62 2.15 10.10
C TYR A 94 19.76 3.41 10.12
N LEU A 95 18.60 3.40 9.46
CA LEU A 95 17.66 4.52 9.46
C LEU A 95 17.18 4.90 10.87
N TRP A 96 17.05 3.94 11.77
CA TRP A 96 16.68 4.18 13.17
C TRP A 96 17.84 4.75 14.00
N SER A 97 19.07 4.37 13.70
CA SER A 97 20.30 4.83 14.37
C SER A 97 20.78 6.22 13.95
N LEU A 98 20.17 6.82 12.92
CA LEU A 98 20.58 8.12 12.41
C LEU A 98 20.51 9.19 13.50
N PRO A 99 21.48 10.13 13.56
CA PRO A 99 21.53 11.13 14.61
C PRO A 99 20.22 11.93 14.66
N ALA A 100 19.55 11.94 15.82
CA ALA A 100 18.27 12.63 16.04
C ALA A 100 18.38 14.17 16.08
N LEU A 101 19.39 14.74 15.42
CA LEU A 101 19.56 16.18 15.28
C LEU A 101 18.46 16.70 14.33
N PRO A 102 17.62 17.65 14.75
CA PRO A 102 16.46 18.09 13.98
C PRO A 102 16.82 18.64 12.60
N ALA A 103 17.96 19.32 12.46
CA ALA A 103 18.44 19.83 11.17
C ALA A 103 18.84 18.72 10.19
N ILE A 104 19.45 17.64 10.70
CA ILE A 104 19.81 16.47 9.89
C ILE A 104 18.54 15.70 9.54
N LEU A 105 17.65 15.46 10.50
CA LEU A 105 16.38 14.77 10.26
C LEU A 105 15.50 15.49 9.23
N GLU A 106 15.45 16.82 9.28
CA GLU A 106 14.69 17.62 8.32
C GLU A 106 15.32 17.55 6.92
N ALA A 107 16.64 17.71 6.82
CA ALA A 107 17.36 17.55 5.55
C ALA A 107 17.18 16.14 4.97
N LEU A 108 17.27 15.09 5.80
CA LEU A 108 17.07 13.71 5.39
C LEU A 108 15.62 13.43 4.98
N SER A 109 14.63 14.03 5.66
CA SER A 109 13.21 13.91 5.32
C SER A 109 12.84 14.58 4.00
N LYS A 110 13.66 15.52 3.50
CA LYS A 110 13.46 16.19 2.20
C LYS A 110 14.00 15.37 1.03
N ASN A 111 14.91 14.43 1.27
CA ASN A 111 15.57 13.66 0.21
C ASN A 111 14.71 12.48 -0.27
N GLU A 112 14.40 12.47 -1.57
CA GLU A 112 13.54 11.45 -2.20
C GLU A 112 14.08 10.02 -2.02
N PHE A 113 15.40 9.83 -2.10
CA PHE A 113 16.07 8.55 -1.89
C PHE A 113 15.83 7.95 -0.51
N LEU A 114 15.82 8.80 0.53
CA LEU A 114 15.66 8.35 1.91
C LEU A 114 14.20 8.05 2.23
N ILE A 115 13.28 8.84 1.67
CA ILE A 115 11.85 8.53 1.75
C ILE A 115 11.56 7.19 1.06
N ARG A 116 12.18 6.94 -0.11
CA ARG A 116 12.08 5.67 -0.82
C ARG A 116 12.66 4.51 0.01
N ALA A 117 13.84 4.69 0.61
CA ALA A 117 14.45 3.68 1.49
C ALA A 117 13.53 3.36 2.69
N ARG A 118 12.95 4.38 3.32
CA ARG A 118 11.94 4.21 4.39
C ARG A 118 10.70 3.47 3.90
N ALA A 119 10.21 3.78 2.70
CA ALA A 119 9.08 3.10 2.09
C ALA A 119 9.37 1.60 1.89
N VAL A 120 10.59 1.25 1.45
CA VAL A 120 11.03 -0.15 1.31
C VAL A 120 11.05 -0.87 2.66
N VAL A 121 11.56 -0.22 3.70
CA VAL A 121 11.58 -0.78 5.06
C VAL A 121 10.15 -0.98 5.59
N ALA A 122 9.28 0.01 5.46
CA ALA A 122 7.88 -0.07 5.88
C ALA A 122 7.14 -1.21 5.17
N PHE A 123 7.40 -1.42 3.88
CA PHE A 123 6.86 -2.55 3.11
C PHE A 123 7.28 -3.90 3.69
N LYS A 124 8.57 -4.08 4.02
CA LYS A 124 9.08 -5.33 4.60
C LYS A 124 8.54 -5.61 6.01
N GLN A 125 8.33 -4.56 6.80
CA GLN A 125 7.73 -4.67 8.13
C GLN A 125 6.21 -4.92 8.10
N GLY A 126 5.59 -4.93 6.92
CA GLY A 126 4.14 -5.06 6.76
C GLY A 126 3.35 -3.82 7.20
N ASN A 127 4.03 -2.69 7.46
CA ASN A 127 3.38 -1.43 7.80
C ASN A 127 2.96 -0.68 6.53
N TYR A 128 1.93 -1.20 5.86
CA TYR A 128 1.45 -0.62 4.60
C TYR A 128 0.85 0.79 4.78
N ARG A 129 0.32 1.10 5.96
CA ARG A 129 -0.23 2.43 6.25
C ARG A 129 0.84 3.52 6.17
N GLU A 130 2.03 3.27 6.74
CA GLU A 130 3.15 4.20 6.64
C GLU A 130 3.65 4.30 5.19
N LEU A 131 3.75 3.17 4.48
CA LEU A 131 4.12 3.14 3.07
C LEU A 131 3.22 4.07 2.21
N TYR A 132 1.90 3.97 2.36
CA TYR A 132 0.96 4.81 1.62
C TYR A 132 1.12 6.27 1.97
N ALA A 133 1.24 6.61 3.26
CA ALA A 133 1.45 7.97 3.71
C ALA A 133 2.74 8.58 3.13
N LEU A 134 3.85 7.81 3.08
CA LEU A 134 5.11 8.26 2.51
C LEU A 134 4.99 8.53 1.01
N ILE A 135 4.34 7.63 0.26
CA ILE A 135 4.16 7.76 -1.20
C ILE A 135 3.24 8.93 -1.55
N GLU A 136 2.18 9.17 -0.77
CA GLU A 136 1.21 10.25 -1.02
C GLU A 136 1.71 11.63 -0.58
N SER A 137 2.68 11.69 0.35
CA SER A 137 3.14 12.94 0.94
C SER A 137 3.84 13.90 -0.02
N ARG A 138 4.55 13.39 -1.03
CA ARG A 138 5.49 14.17 -1.86
C ARG A 138 5.54 13.65 -3.29
N ARG A 139 5.71 14.57 -4.26
CA ARG A 139 5.99 14.18 -5.66
C ARG A 139 7.42 13.67 -5.79
N PHE A 140 7.59 12.55 -6.47
CA PHE A 140 8.89 11.94 -6.71
C PHE A 140 9.37 12.21 -8.13
N SER A 141 10.69 12.20 -8.31
CA SER A 141 11.32 12.16 -9.63
C SER A 141 11.03 10.82 -10.33
N ASN A 142 11.01 10.84 -11.68
CA ASN A 142 10.69 9.68 -12.51
C ASN A 142 11.57 8.45 -12.22
N ILE A 143 12.83 8.68 -11.82
CA ILE A 143 13.80 7.65 -11.41
C ILE A 143 13.23 6.72 -10.32
N HIS A 144 12.40 7.25 -9.41
CA HIS A 144 11.84 6.50 -8.30
C HIS A 144 10.46 5.89 -8.61
N HIS A 145 9.78 6.34 -9.67
CA HIS A 145 8.40 5.95 -9.97
C HIS A 145 8.26 4.45 -10.13
N ALA A 146 9.11 3.81 -10.93
CA ALA A 146 9.01 2.37 -11.20
C ALA A 146 9.06 1.53 -9.90
N LYS A 147 9.98 1.87 -8.99
CA LYS A 147 10.13 1.17 -7.70
C LYS A 147 8.94 1.42 -6.77
N LEU A 148 8.50 2.68 -6.65
CA LEU A 148 7.39 3.04 -5.77
C LEU A 148 6.04 2.51 -6.28
N GLN A 149 5.83 2.48 -7.59
CA GLN A 149 4.67 1.85 -8.22
C GLN A 149 4.64 0.35 -7.96
N ALA A 150 5.79 -0.33 -8.04
CA ALA A 150 5.88 -1.76 -7.70
C ALA A 150 5.49 -1.99 -6.22
N LEU A 151 6.08 -1.23 -5.28
CA LEU A 151 5.74 -1.33 -3.86
C LEU A 151 4.26 -1.06 -3.58
N TRP A 152 3.69 -0.03 -4.21
CA TRP A 152 2.26 0.30 -4.09
C TRP A 152 1.36 -0.87 -4.50
N LEU A 153 1.65 -1.48 -5.66
CA LEU A 153 0.89 -2.61 -6.17
C LEU A 153 1.06 -3.85 -5.30
N GLU A 154 2.30 -4.19 -4.95
CA GLU A 154 2.60 -5.36 -4.14
C GLU A 154 1.97 -5.27 -2.76
N ALA A 155 2.00 -4.09 -2.12
CA ALA A 155 1.38 -3.87 -0.82
C ALA A 155 -0.14 -4.14 -0.90
N HIS A 156 -0.82 -3.52 -1.87
CA HIS A 156 -2.26 -3.74 -2.03
C HIS A 156 -2.63 -5.15 -2.50
N TYR A 157 -1.76 -5.83 -3.26
CA TYR A 157 -1.96 -7.24 -3.57
C TYR A 157 -1.84 -8.08 -2.30
N GLY A 158 -0.80 -7.86 -1.49
CA GLY A 158 -0.60 -8.56 -0.21
C GLY A 158 -1.79 -8.38 0.74
N GLU A 159 -2.29 -7.16 0.92
CA GLU A 159 -3.49 -6.89 1.72
C GLU A 159 -4.72 -7.61 1.17
N ALA A 160 -4.91 -7.62 -0.15
CA ALA A 160 -6.04 -8.28 -0.80
C ALA A 160 -5.95 -9.81 -0.74
N GLU A 161 -4.73 -10.37 -0.79
CA GLU A 161 -4.47 -11.81 -0.65
C GLU A 161 -4.75 -12.26 0.79
N ALA A 162 -4.28 -11.48 1.77
CA ALA A 162 -4.55 -11.71 3.19
C ALA A 162 -6.05 -11.64 3.50
N ALA A 163 -6.76 -10.63 2.98
CA ALA A 163 -8.20 -10.47 3.19
C ALA A 163 -9.05 -11.59 2.57
N ARG A 164 -8.54 -12.26 1.52
CA ARG A 164 -9.26 -13.35 0.83
C ARG A 164 -8.80 -14.75 1.21
N GLY A 165 -7.64 -14.90 1.84
CA GLY A 165 -7.04 -16.19 2.19
C GLY A 165 -6.65 -17.06 0.99
N ARG A 166 -6.51 -16.47 -0.21
CA ARG A 166 -6.14 -17.18 -1.45
C ARG A 166 -5.30 -16.30 -2.38
N PRO A 167 -4.40 -16.88 -3.20
CA PRO A 167 -3.59 -16.11 -4.13
C PRO A 167 -4.45 -15.35 -5.15
N LEU A 168 -4.02 -14.14 -5.52
CA LEU A 168 -4.79 -13.24 -6.36
C LEU A 168 -4.66 -13.61 -7.85
N GLY A 169 -5.78 -13.95 -8.48
CA GLY A 169 -5.85 -14.18 -9.92
C GLY A 169 -5.79 -12.87 -10.74
N PRO A 170 -5.58 -12.94 -12.07
CA PRO A 170 -5.45 -11.76 -12.93
C PRO A 170 -6.61 -10.77 -12.83
N VAL A 171 -7.85 -11.28 -12.69
CA VAL A 171 -9.06 -10.45 -12.57
C VAL A 171 -9.10 -9.73 -11.22
N ASP A 172 -8.66 -10.40 -10.14
CA ASP A 172 -8.63 -9.80 -8.83
C ASP A 172 -7.52 -8.73 -8.75
N LYS A 173 -6.34 -8.98 -9.33
CA LYS A 173 -5.28 -7.96 -9.48
C LYS A 173 -5.77 -6.74 -10.27
N TYR A 174 -6.55 -6.94 -11.34
CA TYR A 174 -7.19 -5.84 -12.06
C TYR A 174 -8.15 -5.04 -11.17
N ARG A 175 -8.98 -5.71 -10.36
CA ARG A 175 -9.90 -5.05 -9.42
C ARG A 175 -9.14 -4.21 -8.39
N VAL A 176 -8.03 -4.73 -7.84
CA VAL A 176 -7.17 -3.99 -6.91
C VAL A 176 -6.61 -2.73 -7.56
N ARG A 177 -5.98 -2.84 -8.75
CA ARG A 177 -5.46 -1.67 -9.48
C ARG A 177 -6.52 -0.62 -9.79
N LYS A 178 -7.75 -1.06 -10.06
CA LYS A 178 -8.87 -0.15 -10.33
C LYS A 178 -9.36 0.55 -9.06
N LYS A 179 -9.36 -0.15 -7.93
CA LYS A 179 -9.78 0.40 -6.63
C LYS A 179 -8.73 1.34 -6.03
N HIS A 180 -7.45 1.00 -6.24
CA HIS A 180 -6.29 1.71 -5.72
C HIS A 180 -5.41 2.19 -6.88
N PRO A 181 -5.84 3.22 -7.63
CA PRO A 181 -5.02 3.81 -8.69
C PRO A 181 -3.74 4.40 -8.09
N PHE A 182 -2.72 4.59 -8.93
CA PHE A 182 -1.50 5.26 -8.49
C PHE A 182 -1.80 6.70 -8.07
N PRO A 183 -1.23 7.17 -6.95
CA PRO A 183 -1.32 8.57 -6.57
C PRO A 183 -0.54 9.44 -7.55
N SER A 184 -0.97 10.69 -7.72
CA SER A 184 -0.36 11.67 -8.64
C SER A 184 1.09 12.03 -8.29
N THR A 185 1.59 11.57 -7.15
CA THR A 185 2.96 11.76 -6.69
C THR A 185 3.96 10.86 -7.40
N ILE A 186 3.52 9.68 -7.86
CA ILE A 186 4.35 8.68 -8.55
C ILE A 186 3.82 8.35 -9.95
N TRP A 187 2.87 9.14 -10.45
CA TRP A 187 2.21 8.92 -11.73
C TRP A 187 1.74 10.26 -12.32
N ASP A 188 2.09 10.53 -13.58
CA ASP A 188 1.82 11.81 -14.26
C ASP A 188 0.38 11.95 -14.78
N GLY A 189 -0.46 10.95 -14.54
CA GLY A 189 -1.90 11.09 -14.73
C GLY A 189 -2.41 10.84 -16.16
N GLU A 190 -1.55 10.41 -17.10
CA GLU A 190 -2.00 9.98 -18.43
C GLU A 190 -2.82 8.70 -18.35
N GLN A 191 -4.10 8.85 -18.01
CA GLN A 191 -5.04 7.76 -17.99
C GLN A 191 -5.54 7.53 -19.42
N LYS A 192 -5.06 6.46 -20.06
CA LYS A 192 -5.66 5.98 -21.31
C LYS A 192 -7.13 5.62 -21.03
N SER A 193 -8.05 6.44 -21.51
CA SER A 193 -9.47 6.13 -21.44
C SER A 193 -9.73 4.87 -22.25
N HIS A 194 -10.00 3.76 -21.55
CA HIS A 194 -10.39 2.50 -22.18
C HIS A 194 -11.87 2.52 -22.61
N CYS A 195 -12.56 3.66 -22.48
CA CYS A 195 -13.87 3.81 -23.07
C CYS A 195 -13.72 4.13 -24.56
N PHE A 196 -14.49 3.43 -25.40
CA PHE A 196 -14.60 3.82 -26.80
C PHE A 196 -15.08 5.27 -26.93
N LYS A 197 -14.76 5.91 -28.06
CA LYS A 197 -15.25 7.24 -28.40
C LYS A 197 -16.77 7.29 -28.32
N GLU A 198 -17.33 8.46 -27.98
CA GLU A 198 -18.77 8.69 -27.84
C GLU A 198 -19.58 8.13 -29.01
N ARG A 199 -19.19 8.48 -30.24
CA ARG A 199 -19.82 8.00 -31.47
C ARG A 199 -19.92 6.48 -31.52
N THR A 200 -18.80 5.78 -31.31
CA THR A 200 -18.74 4.32 -31.26
C THR A 200 -19.65 3.74 -30.17
N ARG A 201 -19.67 4.35 -28.96
CA ARG A 201 -20.55 3.90 -27.86
C ARG A 201 -22.03 4.04 -28.24
N ASN A 202 -22.41 5.12 -28.91
CA ASN A 202 -23.81 5.37 -29.29
C ASN A 202 -24.26 4.37 -30.36
N THR A 203 -23.45 4.13 -31.40
CA THR A 203 -23.74 3.11 -32.41
C THR A 203 -23.95 1.72 -31.81
N LEU A 204 -23.10 1.31 -30.85
CA LEU A 204 -23.24 0.03 -30.15
C LEU A 204 -24.51 -0.03 -29.27
N ARG A 205 -24.86 1.06 -28.59
CA ARG A 205 -26.08 1.16 -27.78
C ARG A 205 -27.34 1.07 -28.63
N GLU A 206 -27.41 1.81 -29.73
CA GLU A 206 -28.53 1.78 -30.66
C GLU A 206 -28.72 0.38 -31.25
N SER A 207 -27.63 -0.26 -31.67
CA SER A 207 -27.71 -1.65 -32.17
C SER A 207 -28.15 -2.63 -31.09
N TYR A 208 -27.78 -2.42 -29.83
CA TYR A 208 -28.16 -3.28 -28.71
C TYR A 208 -29.66 -3.22 -28.39
N LEU A 209 -30.28 -2.04 -28.54
CA LEU A 209 -31.72 -1.89 -28.38
C LEU A 209 -32.50 -2.65 -29.46
N LYS A 210 -31.94 -2.75 -30.67
CA LYS A 210 -32.54 -3.51 -31.77
C LYS A 210 -32.36 -5.02 -31.59
N ASP A 211 -31.14 -5.45 -31.31
CA ASP A 211 -30.80 -6.87 -31.11
C ASP A 211 -29.68 -7.04 -30.07
N PRO A 212 -29.99 -7.57 -28.86
CA PRO A 212 -29.00 -7.85 -27.83
C PRO A 212 -28.04 -9.01 -28.15
N TYR A 213 -28.33 -9.83 -29.16
CA TYR A 213 -27.59 -11.04 -29.53
C TYR A 213 -27.21 -11.07 -31.02
N PRO A 214 -26.35 -10.13 -31.49
CA PRO A 214 -26.01 -10.03 -32.89
C PRO A 214 -25.29 -11.28 -33.41
N ASN A 215 -25.67 -11.73 -34.61
CA ASN A 215 -25.03 -12.83 -35.32
C ASN A 215 -23.60 -12.45 -35.79
N PRO A 216 -22.75 -13.42 -36.22
CA PRO A 216 -21.37 -13.15 -36.64
C PRO A 216 -21.23 -12.13 -37.78
N SER A 217 -22.18 -12.11 -38.72
CA SER A 217 -22.18 -11.15 -39.83
C SER A 217 -22.42 -9.73 -39.33
N ARG A 218 -23.46 -9.56 -38.50
CA ARG A 218 -23.81 -8.27 -37.87
C ARG A 218 -22.69 -7.74 -36.97
N LYS A 219 -21.96 -8.63 -36.29
CA LYS A 219 -20.76 -8.24 -35.52
C LYS A 219 -19.65 -7.69 -36.40
N ARG A 220 -19.43 -8.24 -37.61
CA ARG A 220 -18.43 -7.73 -38.57
C ARG A 220 -18.84 -6.35 -39.09
N GLU A 221 -20.10 -6.19 -39.48
CA GLU A 221 -20.63 -4.89 -39.92
C GLU A 221 -20.48 -3.80 -38.83
N LEU A 222 -20.81 -4.13 -37.58
CA LEU A 222 -20.61 -3.21 -36.45
C LEU A 222 -19.13 -2.91 -36.21
N ALA A 223 -18.24 -3.90 -36.36
CA ALA A 223 -16.80 -3.73 -36.21
C ALA A 223 -16.26 -2.74 -37.26
N GLU A 224 -16.67 -2.89 -38.52
CA GLU A 224 -16.35 -1.97 -39.62
C GLU A 224 -16.89 -0.56 -39.36
N ALA A 225 -18.17 -0.43 -38.99
CA ALA A 225 -18.80 0.86 -38.73
C ALA A 225 -18.22 1.60 -37.51
N THR A 226 -17.66 0.88 -36.54
CA THR A 226 -17.14 1.46 -35.29
C THR A 226 -15.62 1.54 -35.21
N ALA A 227 -14.91 1.06 -36.25
CA ALA A 227 -13.47 0.88 -36.27
C ALA A 227 -12.95 0.06 -35.07
N LEU A 228 -13.71 -0.96 -34.67
CA LEU A 228 -13.36 -1.92 -33.63
C LEU A 228 -13.09 -3.29 -34.23
N THR A 229 -12.48 -4.19 -33.47
CA THR A 229 -12.40 -5.60 -33.87
C THR A 229 -13.71 -6.33 -33.58
N PRO A 230 -14.07 -7.37 -34.36
CA PRO A 230 -15.26 -8.19 -34.08
C PRO A 230 -15.28 -8.77 -32.66
N THR A 231 -14.10 -9.07 -32.10
CA THR A 231 -13.91 -9.51 -30.71
C THR A 231 -14.25 -8.41 -29.70
N GLN A 232 -13.82 -7.17 -29.93
CA GLN A 232 -14.16 -6.03 -29.08
C GLN A 232 -15.67 -5.77 -29.05
N VAL A 233 -16.32 -5.83 -30.22
CA VAL A 233 -17.79 -5.73 -30.33
C VAL A 233 -18.44 -6.88 -29.57
N GLY A 234 -18.02 -8.13 -29.80
CA GLY A 234 -18.54 -9.30 -29.07
C GLY A 234 -18.43 -9.17 -27.55
N ASN A 235 -17.28 -8.70 -27.06
CA ASN A 235 -17.04 -8.45 -25.64
C ASN A 235 -17.92 -7.32 -25.08
N TRP A 236 -18.15 -6.26 -25.86
CA TRP A 236 -19.03 -5.17 -25.46
C TRP A 236 -20.46 -5.66 -25.23
N PHE A 237 -21.03 -6.42 -26.17
CA PHE A 237 -22.38 -6.97 -26.06
C PHE A 237 -22.49 -7.95 -24.87
N LYS A 238 -21.50 -8.83 -24.70
CA LYS A 238 -21.43 -9.74 -23.54
C LYS A 238 -21.43 -8.97 -22.21
N ASN A 239 -20.58 -7.95 -22.10
CA ASN A 239 -20.45 -7.14 -20.89
C ASN A 239 -21.72 -6.31 -20.62
N ARG A 240 -22.39 -5.80 -21.66
CA ARG A 240 -23.66 -5.07 -21.51
C ARG A 240 -24.74 -5.96 -20.91
N ARG A 241 -24.96 -7.16 -21.46
CA ARG A 241 -25.92 -8.13 -20.92
C ARG A 241 -25.62 -8.54 -19.49
N GLN A 242 -24.34 -8.68 -19.12
CA GLN A 242 -23.95 -8.96 -17.74
C GLN A 242 -24.34 -7.84 -16.78
N ARG A 243 -24.14 -6.57 -17.18
CA ARG A 243 -24.55 -5.41 -16.38
C ARG A 243 -26.07 -5.33 -16.21
N ASP A 244 -26.81 -5.60 -17.27
CA ASP A 244 -28.27 -5.55 -17.25
C ASP A 244 -28.85 -6.64 -16.31
N ARG A 245 -28.30 -7.85 -16.33
CA ARG A 245 -28.68 -8.90 -15.36
C ARG A 245 -28.33 -8.53 -13.92
N ALA A 246 -27.16 -7.96 -13.69
CA ALA A 246 -26.75 -7.53 -12.35
C ALA A 246 -27.63 -6.38 -11.81
N ALA A 247 -28.05 -5.46 -12.69
CA ALA A 247 -28.99 -4.40 -12.34
C ALA A 247 -30.38 -4.96 -12.02
N ALA A 248 -30.89 -5.87 -12.84
CA ALA A 248 -32.17 -6.54 -12.60
C ALA A 248 -32.19 -7.32 -11.27
N ALA A 249 -31.08 -7.97 -10.91
CA ALA A 249 -30.94 -8.69 -9.63
C ALA A 249 -30.88 -7.78 -8.40
N LYS A 250 -30.54 -6.49 -8.56
CA LYS A 250 -30.51 -5.51 -7.45
C LYS A 250 -31.87 -4.88 -7.16
N HIS A 251 -32.80 -4.94 -8.12
CA HIS A 251 -34.14 -4.38 -8.03
C HIS A 251 -35.22 -5.43 -7.71
N ARG A 252 -34.81 -6.64 -7.33
CA ARG A 252 -35.67 -7.75 -6.91
C ARG A 252 -35.39 -8.06 -5.46
#